data_AF-A0A2D8VG18-F1
#
_entry.id   AF-A0A2D8VG18-F1
#
_cell.length_a   1.000
_cell.length_b   1.000
_cell.length_c   1.000
_cell.angle_alpha   90.00
_cell.angle_beta   90.00
_cell.angle_gamma   90.00
#
_symmetry.space_group_name_H-M   'P 1'
#
loop_
_entity.id
_entity.type
_entity.pdbx_description
1 polymer ?
#
loop_
_entity_poly.entity_id
_entity_poly.type
_entity_poly.pdbx_seq_one_letter_code
_entity_poly.pdbx_strand_id
1 'polypeptide(L)'
;MAGDDRLVSRDWKDRLSLSRDGGKGFAAPGGEFTRALYEWSLTDQGSRLRTFIEGRRVVELGAGMMPFGYGLAAVGRARNFVAVEPFYADLQKRSIHSFIEENSNLIPRIPYKVVERDMLDYLTDEPDNLLCIVCCGIESCILPGPDYQSKVEREVARTLAPEAFFISSHSDLFPRALPFVDLTYKRPSNPKVSDRLRLHGTREAFDLHGESLSLLQGRS
;
A
#
# COMPACT_ATOMS: atom_id res chain seq x y z
N MET A 1 5.23 34.51 35.63
CA MET A 1 6.00 33.57 34.80
C MET A 1 5.28 32.24 34.84
N ALA A 2 4.51 31.94 33.80
CA ALA A 2 3.74 30.71 33.71
C ALA A 2 4.01 30.12 32.33
N GLY A 3 4.86 29.09 32.31
CA GLY A 3 4.89 28.11 31.24
C GLY A 3 4.12 26.88 31.72
N ASP A 4 3.72 26.08 30.74
CA ASP A 4 3.09 24.76 30.83
C ASP A 4 1.55 24.71 30.75
N ASP A 5 1.05 23.66 30.09
CA ASP A 5 -0.36 23.18 29.97
C ASP A 5 -1.28 23.48 28.76
N ARG A 6 -0.84 23.76 27.51
CA ARG A 6 -1.84 23.95 26.39
C ARG A 6 -1.64 23.29 25.03
N LEU A 7 -0.97 22.14 24.91
CA LEU A 7 -1.05 21.32 23.68
C LEU A 7 -1.13 19.82 23.97
N VAL A 8 -2.29 19.33 24.42
CA VAL A 8 -2.64 17.90 24.37
C VAL A 8 -4.01 17.76 23.74
N SER A 9 -4.02 17.77 22.41
CA SER A 9 -5.25 17.71 21.63
C SER A 9 -5.63 16.27 21.26
N ARG A 10 -6.96 16.03 21.22
CA ARG A 10 -7.57 14.79 20.72
C ARG A 10 -7.79 14.83 19.19
N ASP A 11 -7.40 15.91 18.53
CA ASP A 11 -7.39 16.11 17.08
C ASP A 11 -6.12 15.49 16.46
N TRP A 12 -6.29 14.71 15.38
CA TRP A 12 -5.18 14.10 14.65
C TRP A 12 -4.27 15.14 13.96
N LYS A 13 -4.76 16.38 13.72
CA LYS A 13 -3.99 17.51 13.17
C LYS A 13 -2.98 18.09 14.16
N ASP A 14 -3.25 17.99 15.45
CA ASP A 14 -2.35 18.50 16.50
C ASP A 14 -1.29 17.45 16.88
N ARG A 15 -1.63 16.17 16.75
CA ARG A 15 -0.66 15.06 16.88
C ARG A 15 0.35 15.03 15.72
N LEU A 16 -0.09 15.36 14.50
CA LEU A 16 0.77 15.56 13.32
C LEU A 16 1.75 16.73 13.50
N SER A 17 1.35 17.76 14.26
CA SER A 17 2.18 18.94 14.54
C SER A 17 3.23 18.65 15.63
N LEU A 18 2.89 17.93 16.71
CA LEU A 18 3.81 17.51 17.78
C LEU A 18 4.88 16.49 17.33
N SER A 19 4.56 15.60 16.39
CA SER A 19 5.53 14.66 15.79
C SER A 19 6.60 15.36 14.92
N ARG A 20 6.24 16.47 14.28
CA ARG A 20 7.13 17.29 13.43
C ARG A 20 8.18 18.06 14.23
N ASP A 21 7.86 18.50 15.45
CA ASP A 21 8.77 19.29 16.27
C ASP A 21 9.85 18.44 16.99
N GLY A 22 9.65 17.11 17.13
CA GLY A 22 10.59 16.17 17.75
C GLY A 22 11.49 15.40 16.77
N GLY A 23 11.35 15.60 15.46
CA GLY A 23 12.21 15.00 14.43
C GLY A 23 12.04 13.49 14.18
N LYS A 24 10.94 12.86 14.63
CA LYS A 24 10.70 11.42 14.44
C LYS A 24 9.21 11.11 14.21
N GLY A 25 8.86 10.76 12.96
CA GLY A 25 7.80 9.79 12.65
C GLY A 25 6.44 10.31 12.14
N PHE A 26 6.34 10.53 10.82
CA PHE A 26 5.18 10.11 10.03
C PHE A 26 5.72 9.29 8.85
N ALA A 27 4.96 8.33 8.32
CA ALA A 27 5.34 7.50 7.18
C ALA A 27 6.01 8.40 6.14
N ALA A 28 7.23 8.04 5.72
CA ALA A 28 8.05 8.92 4.90
C ALA A 28 7.20 9.50 3.75
N PRO A 29 6.92 10.81 3.74
CA PRO A 29 5.93 11.42 2.83
C PRO A 29 6.25 11.21 1.35
N GLY A 30 7.43 10.69 1.02
CA GLY A 30 7.90 10.47 -0.35
C GLY A 30 7.39 9.20 -1.03
N GLY A 31 6.51 8.38 -0.40
CA GLY A 31 6.00 7.15 -1.03
C GLY A 31 7.11 6.17 -1.44
N GLU A 32 8.26 6.24 -0.76
CA GLU A 32 9.50 5.56 -1.16
C GLU A 32 9.37 4.03 -1.13
N PHE A 33 8.56 3.49 -0.22
CA PHE A 33 8.28 2.05 -0.19
C PHE A 33 7.43 1.60 -1.38
N THR A 34 6.36 2.35 -1.71
CA THR A 34 5.55 2.09 -2.91
C THR A 34 6.38 2.29 -4.18
N ARG A 35 7.22 3.33 -4.22
CA ARG A 35 8.17 3.58 -5.31
C ARG A 35 9.11 2.40 -5.51
N ALA A 36 9.76 1.94 -4.44
CA ALA A 36 10.67 0.82 -4.50
C ALA A 36 9.98 -0.46 -4.96
N LEU A 37 8.75 -0.71 -4.50
CA LEU A 37 7.95 -1.85 -4.95
C LEU A 37 7.58 -1.75 -6.43
N TYR A 38 7.16 -0.56 -6.89
CA TYR A 38 6.89 -0.25 -8.28
C TYR A 38 8.14 -0.47 -9.15
N GLU A 39 9.26 0.18 -8.82
CA GLU A 39 10.53 0.02 -9.55
C GLU A 39 10.97 -1.45 -9.57
N TRP A 40 10.86 -2.16 -8.45
CA TRP A 40 11.23 -3.57 -8.40
C TRP A 40 10.31 -4.43 -9.29
N SER A 41 9.01 -4.12 -9.35
CA SER A 41 8.07 -4.77 -10.27
C SER A 41 8.45 -4.59 -11.75
N LEU A 42 9.30 -3.62 -12.08
CA LEU A 42 9.83 -3.39 -13.42
C LEU A 42 11.00 -4.31 -13.79
N THR A 43 11.65 -4.92 -12.80
CA THR A 43 12.79 -5.83 -13.00
C THR A 43 12.34 -7.24 -13.40
N ASP A 44 13.23 -8.05 -13.97
CA ASP A 44 12.94 -9.45 -14.32
C ASP A 44 12.46 -10.25 -13.10
N GLN A 45 13.12 -10.04 -11.95
CA GLN A 45 12.77 -10.71 -10.69
C GLN A 45 11.39 -10.28 -10.17
N GLY A 46 11.12 -8.98 -10.11
CA GLY A 46 9.88 -8.45 -9.55
C GLY A 46 8.70 -8.46 -10.52
N SER A 47 8.93 -8.70 -11.82
CA SER A 47 7.89 -8.71 -12.85
C SER A 47 6.73 -9.67 -12.56
N ARG A 48 6.98 -10.75 -11.80
CA ARG A 48 5.96 -11.72 -11.38
C ARG A 48 4.91 -11.11 -10.46
N LEU A 49 5.23 -10.04 -9.71
CA LEU A 49 4.26 -9.31 -8.88
C LEU A 49 3.05 -8.82 -9.69
N ARG A 50 3.25 -8.53 -10.98
CA ARG A 50 2.20 -8.08 -11.91
C ARG A 50 1.11 -9.13 -12.09
N THR A 51 1.45 -10.42 -12.03
CA THR A 51 0.47 -11.52 -12.18
C THR A 51 -0.53 -11.57 -11.01
N PHE A 52 -0.17 -11.05 -9.84
CA PHE A 52 -1.06 -10.96 -8.68
C PHE A 52 -2.06 -9.81 -8.81
N ILE A 53 -1.79 -8.86 -9.73
CA ILE A 53 -2.52 -7.61 -9.92
C ILE A 53 -3.41 -7.64 -11.17
N GLU A 54 -3.06 -8.48 -12.15
CA GLU A 54 -3.71 -8.52 -13.45
C GLU A 54 -5.23 -8.72 -13.36
N GLY A 55 -5.98 -7.83 -14.01
CA GLY A 55 -7.45 -7.87 -14.04
C GLY A 55 -8.16 -7.57 -12.71
N ARG A 56 -7.43 -7.22 -11.64
CA ARG A 56 -7.95 -6.96 -10.30
C ARG A 56 -8.41 -5.51 -10.11
N ARG A 57 -9.34 -5.32 -9.17
CA ARG A 57 -9.59 -4.01 -8.55
C ARG A 57 -8.55 -3.81 -7.47
N VAL A 58 -7.60 -2.90 -7.70
CA VAL A 58 -6.51 -2.62 -6.76
C VAL A 58 -6.85 -1.42 -5.89
N VAL A 59 -6.67 -1.55 -4.58
CA VAL A 59 -6.82 -0.46 -3.61
C VAL A 59 -5.49 -0.27 -2.89
N GLU A 60 -4.96 0.95 -2.89
CA GLU A 60 -3.81 1.32 -2.04
C GLU A 60 -4.31 2.04 -0.79
N LEU A 61 -4.01 1.46 0.38
CA LEU A 61 -4.32 2.05 1.69
C LEU A 61 -3.17 2.94 2.15
N GLY A 62 -3.47 4.19 2.47
CA GLY A 62 -2.44 5.17 2.85
C GLY A 62 -1.52 5.48 1.67
N ALA A 63 -2.12 5.83 0.53
CA ALA A 63 -1.41 6.00 -0.74
C ALA A 63 -0.39 7.16 -0.74
N GLY A 64 -0.46 8.06 0.24
CA GLY A 64 0.42 9.21 0.34
C GLY A 64 0.19 10.18 -0.84
N MET A 65 1.26 10.82 -1.29
CA MET A 65 1.20 11.88 -2.31
C MET A 65 1.83 11.48 -3.67
N MET A 66 2.40 10.28 -3.77
CA MET A 66 3.14 9.84 -4.95
C MET A 66 2.36 8.83 -5.80
N PRO A 67 2.53 8.83 -7.13
CA PRO A 67 1.67 8.08 -8.05
C PRO A 67 2.04 6.60 -8.18
N PHE A 68 3.01 6.10 -7.40
CA PHE A 68 3.63 4.81 -7.65
C PHE A 68 2.69 3.62 -7.43
N GLY A 69 1.67 3.73 -6.58
CA GLY A 69 0.66 2.69 -6.45
C GLY A 69 -0.19 2.55 -7.71
N TYR A 70 -0.55 3.68 -8.33
CA TYR A 70 -1.18 3.68 -9.66
C TYR A 70 -0.22 3.10 -10.70
N GLY A 71 1.05 3.50 -10.70
CA GLY A 71 2.07 2.97 -11.60
C GLY A 71 2.18 1.45 -11.52
N LEU A 72 2.26 0.90 -10.30
CA LEU A 72 2.29 -0.53 -10.01
C LEU A 72 1.02 -1.24 -10.54
N ALA A 73 -0.16 -0.69 -10.25
CA ALA A 73 -1.42 -1.24 -10.73
C ALA A 73 -1.51 -1.22 -12.27
N ALA A 74 -1.06 -0.14 -12.90
CA ALA A 74 -1.10 0.05 -14.33
C ALA A 74 -0.16 -0.90 -15.08
N VAL A 75 1.10 -1.02 -14.67
CA VAL A 75 2.03 -2.00 -15.28
C VAL A 75 1.61 -3.44 -15.00
N GLY A 76 0.91 -3.66 -13.89
CA GLY A 76 0.24 -4.92 -13.55
C GLY A 76 -1.05 -5.19 -14.31
N ARG A 77 -1.51 -4.27 -15.18
CA ARG A 77 -2.78 -4.39 -15.92
C ARG A 77 -3.99 -4.64 -15.00
N ALA A 78 -4.03 -3.95 -13.86
CA ALA A 78 -5.22 -3.93 -13.01
C ALA A 78 -6.45 -3.45 -13.80
N ARG A 79 -7.63 -3.93 -13.42
CA ARG A 79 -8.91 -3.48 -13.97
C ARG A 79 -9.16 -2.00 -13.66
N ASN A 80 -8.83 -1.61 -12.43
CA ASN A 80 -8.86 -0.22 -11.97
C ASN A 80 -8.04 -0.07 -10.68
N PHE A 81 -7.80 1.19 -10.29
CA PHE A 81 -7.04 1.55 -9.12
C PHE A 81 -7.79 2.55 -8.22
N VAL A 82 -7.74 2.36 -6.91
CA VAL A 82 -8.24 3.34 -5.93
C VAL A 82 -7.13 3.68 -4.95
N ALA A 83 -6.76 4.96 -4.87
CA ALA A 83 -5.92 5.47 -3.79
C ALA A 83 -6.80 5.93 -2.63
N VAL A 84 -6.60 5.36 -1.45
CA VAL A 84 -7.26 5.78 -0.21
C VAL A 84 -6.27 6.58 0.62
N GLU A 85 -6.53 7.87 0.79
CA GLU A 85 -5.59 8.81 1.40
C GLU A 85 -6.34 9.96 2.08
N PRO A 86 -6.39 10.03 3.42
CA PRO A 86 -7.15 11.06 4.14
C PRO A 86 -6.45 12.42 4.22
N PHE A 87 -5.13 12.52 3.97
CA PHE A 87 -4.36 13.74 4.26
C PHE A 87 -3.82 14.42 2.99
N TYR A 88 -3.53 13.64 1.96
CA TYR A 88 -2.87 14.11 0.74
C TYR A 88 -3.65 13.85 -0.56
N ALA A 89 -4.97 13.61 -0.48
CA ALA A 89 -5.80 13.22 -1.63
C ALA A 89 -5.64 14.14 -2.86
N ASP A 90 -5.63 15.46 -2.66
CA ASP A 90 -5.47 16.44 -3.75
C ASP A 90 -4.09 16.39 -4.40
N LEU A 91 -3.03 16.20 -3.61
CA LEU A 91 -1.69 16.01 -4.13
C LEU A 91 -1.59 14.68 -4.87
N GLN A 92 -2.13 13.61 -4.29
CA GLN A 92 -2.14 12.28 -4.89
C GLN A 92 -2.84 12.28 -6.25
N LYS A 93 -4.01 12.91 -6.35
CA LYS A 93 -4.76 13.02 -7.60
C LYS A 93 -3.98 13.77 -8.69
N ARG A 94 -3.29 14.85 -8.33
CA ARG A 94 -2.42 15.61 -9.25
C ARG A 94 -1.21 14.79 -9.67
N SER A 95 -0.54 14.12 -8.73
CA SER A 95 0.61 13.26 -9.01
C SER A 95 0.26 12.13 -9.96
N ILE A 96 -0.89 11.47 -9.79
CA ILE A 96 -1.35 10.42 -10.71
C ILE A 96 -1.62 11.01 -12.10
N HIS A 97 -2.23 12.19 -12.18
CA HIS A 97 -2.50 12.85 -13.46
C HIS A 97 -1.20 13.16 -14.22
N SER A 98 -0.25 13.84 -13.57
CA SER A 98 1.05 14.16 -14.16
C SER A 98 1.80 12.91 -14.59
N PHE A 99 1.79 11.85 -13.77
CA PHE A 99 2.39 10.57 -14.11
C PHE A 99 1.80 9.97 -15.38
N ILE A 100 0.47 10.00 -15.55
CA ILE A 100 -0.20 9.50 -16.75
C ILE A 100 0.20 10.30 -17.99
N GLU A 101 0.26 11.63 -17.89
CA GLU A 101 0.66 12.48 -19.02
C GLU A 101 2.09 12.21 -19.47
N GLU A 102 3.02 12.16 -18.50
CA GLU A 102 4.46 11.94 -18.73
C GLU A 102 4.77 10.51 -19.24
N ASN A 103 3.96 9.51 -18.86
CA ASN A 103 4.23 8.10 -19.16
C ASN A 103 3.19 7.47 -20.12
N SER A 104 2.38 8.28 -20.79
CA SER A 104 1.27 7.85 -21.65
C SER A 104 1.66 6.86 -22.76
N ASN A 105 2.90 6.92 -23.25
CA ASN A 105 3.44 6.01 -24.27
C ASN A 105 4.09 4.75 -23.69
N LEU A 106 4.34 4.70 -22.38
CA LEU A 106 5.11 3.64 -21.72
C LEU A 106 4.25 2.72 -20.86
N ILE A 107 3.19 3.25 -20.24
CA ILE A 107 2.37 2.55 -19.26
C ILE A 107 0.90 2.62 -19.69
N PRO A 108 0.16 1.49 -19.69
CA PRO A 108 -1.24 1.51 -20.06
C PRO A 108 -2.04 2.38 -19.08
N ARG A 109 -2.93 3.21 -19.61
CA ARG A 109 -3.87 3.95 -18.79
C ARG A 109 -4.96 3.02 -18.26
N ILE A 110 -5.14 2.98 -16.94
CA ILE A 110 -6.25 2.27 -16.29
C ILE A 110 -7.19 3.29 -15.61
N PRO A 111 -8.48 2.96 -15.44
CA PRO A 111 -9.38 3.79 -14.64
C PRO A 111 -8.87 3.92 -13.20
N TYR A 112 -8.96 5.12 -12.64
CA TYR A 112 -8.56 5.35 -11.25
C TYR A 112 -9.50 6.30 -10.50
N LYS A 113 -9.48 6.19 -9.17
CA LYS A 113 -10.13 7.12 -8.24
C LYS A 113 -9.20 7.42 -7.08
N VAL A 114 -9.27 8.65 -6.55
CA VAL A 114 -8.68 8.99 -5.25
C VAL A 114 -9.82 9.24 -4.28
N VAL A 115 -9.74 8.65 -3.09
CA VAL A 115 -10.75 8.72 -2.04
C VAL A 115 -10.13 9.32 -0.79
N GLU A 116 -10.60 10.51 -0.42
CA GLU A 116 -10.20 11.22 0.78
C GLU A 116 -10.95 10.68 2.00
N ARG A 117 -10.57 9.47 2.43
CA ARG A 117 -11.16 8.81 3.59
C ARG A 117 -10.09 8.07 4.38
N ASP A 118 -10.39 7.87 5.66
CA ASP A 118 -9.69 6.92 6.50
C ASP A 118 -9.79 5.49 5.92
N MET A 119 -8.73 4.68 6.08
CA MET A 119 -8.68 3.33 5.50
C MET A 119 -9.70 2.39 6.12
N LEU A 120 -9.98 2.50 7.43
CA LEU A 120 -10.98 1.66 8.09
C LEU A 120 -12.39 2.02 7.59
N ASP A 121 -12.68 3.32 7.53
CA ASP A 121 -13.98 3.80 7.03
C ASP A 121 -14.20 3.37 5.58
N TYR A 122 -13.17 3.49 4.73
CA TYR A 122 -13.23 3.03 3.34
C TYR A 122 -13.53 1.53 3.24
N LEU A 123 -12.75 0.69 3.95
CA LEU A 123 -12.88 -0.76 3.85
C LEU A 123 -14.23 -1.26 4.40
N THR A 124 -14.76 -0.62 5.45
CA THR A 124 -16.05 -1.00 6.06
C THR A 124 -17.20 -0.94 5.06
N ASP A 125 -17.15 -0.02 4.09
CA ASP A 125 -18.18 0.13 3.05
C ASP A 125 -17.95 -0.78 1.83
N GLU A 126 -16.78 -1.41 1.73
CA GLU A 126 -16.48 -2.30 0.61
C GLU A 126 -17.11 -3.69 0.81
N PRO A 127 -17.63 -4.31 -0.26
CA PRO A 127 -18.12 -5.69 -0.21
C PRO A 127 -17.03 -6.69 0.17
N ASP A 128 -17.47 -7.82 0.71
CA ASP A 128 -16.60 -8.99 0.93
C ASP A 128 -15.98 -9.46 -0.39
N ASN A 129 -14.80 -10.08 -0.32
CA ASN A 129 -14.24 -10.88 -1.42
C ASN A 129 -14.04 -10.13 -2.75
N LEU A 130 -13.66 -8.84 -2.71
CA LEU A 130 -13.64 -7.98 -3.90
C LEU A 130 -12.25 -7.45 -4.29
N LEU A 131 -11.38 -7.21 -3.32
CA LEU A 131 -10.23 -6.33 -3.50
C LEU A 131 -8.92 -7.10 -3.67
N CYS A 132 -8.00 -6.54 -4.44
CA CYS A 132 -6.56 -6.73 -4.27
C CYS A 132 -6.03 -5.49 -3.55
N ILE A 133 -5.31 -5.65 -2.44
CA ILE A 133 -4.97 -4.51 -1.57
C ILE A 133 -3.46 -4.32 -1.55
N VAL A 134 -3.00 -3.07 -1.71
CA VAL A 134 -1.62 -2.65 -1.56
C VAL A 134 -1.52 -1.75 -0.32
N CYS A 135 -0.48 -1.93 0.50
CA CYS A 135 -0.22 -1.03 1.62
C CYS A 135 1.28 -0.98 1.89
N CYS A 136 1.88 0.20 1.76
CA CYS A 136 3.32 0.37 1.90
C CYS A 136 3.67 1.42 2.95
N GLY A 137 4.69 1.16 3.78
CA GLY A 137 5.22 2.14 4.73
C GLY A 137 4.27 2.54 5.87
N ILE A 138 3.18 1.79 6.10
CA ILE A 138 2.28 2.04 7.23
C ILE A 138 2.83 1.35 8.46
N GLU A 139 3.52 2.11 9.31
CA GLU A 139 4.09 1.66 10.58
C GLU A 139 3.10 1.85 11.73
N SER A 140 3.21 1.02 12.77
CA SER A 140 2.31 1.04 13.93
C SER A 140 2.29 2.41 14.63
N CYS A 141 3.38 3.16 14.57
CA CYS A 141 3.52 4.48 15.20
C CYS A 141 2.66 5.59 14.56
N ILE A 142 2.18 5.39 13.34
CA ILE A 142 1.31 6.35 12.64
C ILE A 142 -0.16 5.96 12.68
N LEU A 143 -0.49 4.76 13.14
CA LEU A 143 -1.86 4.33 13.33
C LEU A 143 -2.43 4.92 14.64
N PRO A 144 -3.74 5.19 14.73
CA PRO A 144 -4.38 5.69 15.94
C PRO A 144 -4.15 4.84 17.20
N GLY A 145 -3.96 3.52 17.03
CA GLY A 145 -3.65 2.56 18.09
C GLY A 145 -3.90 1.11 17.65
N PRO A 146 -3.58 0.12 18.52
CA PRO A 146 -3.67 -1.31 18.20
C PRO A 146 -5.11 -1.78 17.92
N ASP A 147 -6.12 -1.19 18.55
CA ASP A 147 -7.53 -1.51 18.29
C ASP A 147 -7.95 -1.09 16.87
N TYR A 148 -7.48 0.07 16.42
CA TYR A 148 -7.71 0.55 15.07
C TYR A 148 -7.02 -0.37 14.05
N GLN A 149 -5.74 -0.68 14.30
CA GLN A 149 -4.98 -1.62 13.47
C GLN A 149 -5.70 -2.96 13.34
N SER A 150 -6.15 -3.53 14.46
CA SER A 150 -6.87 -4.81 14.48
C SER A 150 -8.19 -4.75 13.70
N LYS A 151 -8.88 -3.61 13.69
CA LYS A 151 -10.08 -3.41 12.87
C LYS A 151 -9.74 -3.37 11.38
N VAL A 152 -8.72 -2.60 10.99
CA VAL A 152 -8.26 -2.54 9.59
C VAL A 152 -7.83 -3.92 9.10
N GLU A 153 -7.06 -4.67 9.90
CA GLU A 153 -6.61 -6.02 9.56
C GLU A 153 -7.78 -7.00 9.33
N ARG A 154 -8.86 -6.90 10.12
CA ARG A 154 -10.07 -7.69 9.88
C ARG A 154 -10.78 -7.31 8.60
N GLU A 155 -10.91 -6.02 8.33
CA GLU A 155 -11.55 -5.54 7.10
C GLU A 155 -10.72 -5.87 5.85
N VAL A 156 -9.38 -5.84 5.95
CA VAL A 156 -8.49 -6.37 4.90
C VAL A 156 -8.82 -7.83 4.62
N ALA A 157 -8.89 -8.68 5.66
CA ALA A 157 -9.20 -10.10 5.47
C ALA A 157 -10.60 -10.35 4.89
N ARG A 158 -11.61 -9.55 5.28
CA ARG A 158 -12.99 -9.66 4.80
C ARG A 158 -13.14 -9.24 3.33
N THR A 159 -12.51 -8.12 2.97
CA THR A 159 -12.69 -7.50 1.64
C THR A 159 -11.76 -8.08 0.57
N LEU A 160 -10.70 -8.79 0.96
CA LEU A 160 -9.76 -9.40 0.03
C LEU A 160 -10.45 -10.47 -0.83
N ALA A 161 -10.34 -10.37 -2.15
CA ALA A 161 -10.82 -11.41 -3.05
C ALA A 161 -10.09 -12.74 -2.77
N PRO A 162 -10.78 -13.90 -2.82
CA PRO A 162 -10.20 -15.19 -2.45
C PRO A 162 -8.87 -15.45 -3.16
N GLU A 163 -8.81 -15.17 -4.44
CA GLU A 163 -7.67 -15.42 -5.29
C GLU A 163 -6.65 -14.25 -5.38
N ALA A 164 -6.82 -13.21 -4.55
CA ALA A 164 -5.95 -12.03 -4.52
C ALA A 164 -5.04 -12.01 -3.29
N PHE A 165 -4.09 -11.09 -3.30
CA PHE A 165 -3.20 -10.84 -2.17
C PHE A 165 -3.41 -9.45 -1.57
N PHE A 166 -3.26 -9.36 -0.25
CA PHE A 166 -2.83 -8.16 0.43
C PHE A 166 -1.31 -8.07 0.31
N ILE A 167 -0.86 -7.15 -0.55
CA ILE A 167 0.52 -6.91 -0.93
C ILE A 167 1.06 -5.78 -0.06
N SER A 168 1.97 -6.10 0.87
CA SER A 168 2.49 -5.11 1.80
C SER A 168 4.02 -4.97 1.73
N SER A 169 4.49 -3.74 1.49
CA SER A 169 5.92 -3.42 1.53
C SER A 169 6.22 -2.53 2.73
N HIS A 170 6.93 -3.07 3.73
CA HIS A 170 7.23 -2.31 4.96
C HIS A 170 5.98 -1.74 5.68
N SER A 171 4.84 -2.43 5.61
CA SER A 171 3.67 -2.13 6.44
C SER A 171 3.58 -3.09 7.62
N ASP A 172 3.26 -2.56 8.79
CA ASP A 172 2.99 -3.32 10.03
C ASP A 172 1.60 -3.93 10.09
N LEU A 173 0.68 -3.59 9.17
CA LEU A 173 -0.61 -4.27 9.06
C LEU A 173 -0.38 -5.77 8.79
N PHE A 174 -0.98 -6.60 9.63
CA PHE A 174 -0.76 -8.05 9.62
C PHE A 174 -2.09 -8.80 9.82
N PRO A 175 -2.90 -8.99 8.76
CA PRO A 175 -4.18 -9.70 8.86
C PRO A 175 -3.99 -11.16 9.24
N ARG A 176 -4.01 -11.45 10.55
CA ARG A 176 -3.66 -12.76 11.16
C ARG A 176 -4.51 -13.93 10.69
N ALA A 177 -5.70 -13.66 10.14
CA ALA A 177 -6.60 -14.68 9.61
C ALA A 177 -6.12 -15.25 8.27
N LEU A 178 -5.19 -14.59 7.59
CA LEU A 178 -4.70 -14.99 6.28
C LEU A 178 -3.30 -15.63 6.38
N PRO A 179 -3.04 -16.77 5.72
CA PRO A 179 -1.68 -17.24 5.53
C PRO A 179 -0.86 -16.20 4.77
N PHE A 180 0.45 -16.22 4.99
CA PHE A 180 1.35 -15.23 4.41
C PHE A 180 2.68 -15.83 4.00
N VAL A 181 3.37 -15.12 3.12
CA VAL A 181 4.76 -15.36 2.76
C VAL A 181 5.53 -14.05 2.82
N ASP A 182 6.73 -14.12 3.40
CA ASP A 182 7.69 -13.02 3.44
C ASP A 182 8.80 -13.27 2.43
N LEU A 183 9.21 -12.19 1.76
CA LEU A 183 10.43 -12.13 0.98
C LEU A 183 11.08 -10.75 1.14
N THR A 184 12.31 -10.64 0.67
CA THR A 184 13.04 -9.38 0.62
C THR A 184 13.45 -9.08 -0.81
N TYR A 185 13.46 -7.80 -1.17
CA TYR A 185 13.93 -7.35 -2.47
C TYR A 185 14.85 -6.14 -2.31
N LYS A 186 15.84 -6.02 -3.19
CA LYS A 186 16.74 -4.85 -3.21
C LYS A 186 16.04 -3.71 -3.94
N ARG A 187 16.16 -2.48 -3.44
CA ARG A 187 15.65 -1.29 -4.14
C ARG A 187 16.45 -1.10 -5.44
N PRO A 188 15.82 -1.03 -6.62
CA PRO A 188 16.56 -0.83 -7.87
C PRO A 188 17.35 0.48 -7.88
N SER A 189 16.78 1.56 -7.36
CA SER A 189 17.43 2.87 -7.23
C SER A 189 18.52 2.94 -6.15
N ASN A 190 18.54 2.01 -5.20
CA ASN A 190 19.60 1.90 -4.19
C ASN A 190 19.81 0.44 -3.74
N PRO A 191 20.62 -0.36 -4.46
CA PRO A 191 20.77 -1.79 -4.21
C PRO A 191 21.41 -2.16 -2.86
N LYS A 192 21.88 -1.17 -2.09
CA LYS A 192 22.38 -1.37 -0.72
C LYS A 192 21.25 -1.49 0.31
N VAL A 193 20.04 -1.07 -0.06
CA VAL A 193 18.83 -1.13 0.78
C VAL A 193 17.95 -2.27 0.29
N SER A 194 17.44 -3.06 1.22
CA SER A 194 16.45 -4.10 0.94
C SER A 194 15.16 -3.81 1.66
N ASP A 195 14.04 -4.01 0.97
CA ASP A 195 12.71 -3.89 1.53
C ASP A 195 12.08 -5.27 1.78
N ARG A 196 11.22 -5.39 2.81
CA ARG A 196 10.35 -6.54 3.06
C ARG A 196 9.12 -6.42 2.18
N LEU A 197 8.84 -7.45 1.39
CA LEU A 197 7.54 -7.68 0.78
C LEU A 197 6.85 -8.85 1.50
N ARG A 198 5.62 -8.61 1.95
CA ARG A 198 4.76 -9.61 2.56
C ARG A 198 3.50 -9.75 1.73
N LEU A 199 3.13 -10.99 1.43
CA LEU A 199 1.90 -11.31 0.69
C LEU A 199 1.01 -12.14 1.61
N HIS A 200 -0.14 -11.58 2.01
CA HIS A 200 -1.20 -12.35 2.67
C HIS A 200 -2.27 -12.70 1.65
N GLY A 201 -2.74 -13.93 1.64
CA GLY A 201 -3.79 -14.37 0.72
C GLY A 201 -4.59 -15.51 1.34
N THR A 202 -5.69 -15.90 0.73
CA THR A 202 -6.37 -17.15 1.12
C THR A 202 -5.61 -18.35 0.54
N ARG A 203 -6.05 -19.57 0.87
CA ARG A 203 -5.48 -20.78 0.28
C ARG A 203 -5.64 -20.77 -1.24
N GLU A 204 -6.77 -20.29 -1.74
CA GLU A 204 -7.09 -20.19 -3.16
C GLU A 204 -6.10 -19.28 -3.90
N ALA A 205 -5.67 -18.16 -3.29
CA ALA A 205 -4.63 -17.30 -3.85
C ALA A 205 -3.29 -18.03 -3.96
N PHE A 206 -2.89 -18.77 -2.93
CA PHE A 206 -1.64 -19.55 -2.94
C PHE A 206 -1.69 -20.71 -3.94
N ASP A 207 -2.82 -21.41 -4.06
CA ASP A 207 -3.01 -22.49 -5.02
C ASP A 207 -2.98 -21.96 -6.46
N LEU A 208 -3.62 -20.82 -6.73
CA LEU A 208 -3.63 -20.19 -8.06
C LEU A 208 -2.27 -19.64 -8.47
N HIS A 209 -1.53 -19.04 -7.53
CA HIS A 209 -0.30 -18.30 -7.82
C HIS A 209 0.98 -19.01 -7.39
N GLY A 210 0.90 -20.29 -6.98
CA GLY A 210 2.01 -21.03 -6.38
C GLY A 210 3.30 -21.07 -7.21
N GLU A 211 3.18 -21.24 -8.54
CA GLU A 211 4.34 -21.22 -9.45
C GLU A 211 5.00 -19.84 -9.47
N SER A 212 4.20 -18.78 -9.65
CA SER A 212 4.69 -17.40 -9.68
C SER A 212 5.31 -16.99 -8.33
N LEU A 213 4.76 -17.47 -7.22
CA LEU A 213 5.32 -17.28 -5.88
C LEU A 213 6.66 -18.01 -5.72
N SER A 214 6.76 -19.26 -6.15
CA SER A 214 7.99 -20.06 -6.05
C SER A 214 9.14 -19.39 -6.82
N LEU A 215 8.86 -18.95 -8.05
CA LEU A 215 9.82 -18.20 -8.87
C LEU A 215 10.23 -16.87 -8.21
N LEU A 216 9.28 -16.13 -7.63
CA LEU A 216 9.53 -14.86 -6.95
C LEU A 216 10.37 -15.03 -5.67
N GLN A 217 10.29 -16.19 -5.01
CA GLN A 217 11.15 -16.58 -3.90
C GLN A 217 12.53 -17.13 -4.32
N GLY A 218 12.79 -17.29 -5.62
CA GLY A 218 14.01 -17.92 -6.13
C GLY A 218 14.07 -19.43 -5.86
N ARG A 219 12.92 -20.09 -5.69
CA ARG A 219 12.79 -21.54 -5.55
C ARG A 219 12.41 -22.12 -6.91
N SER A 220 13.40 -22.67 -7.61
CA SER A 220 13.25 -23.45 -8.85
C SER A 220 13.26 -24.94 -8.57
#